data_AF-A0A2A5NNN1-F1
#
_entry.id   AF-A0A2A5NNN1-F1
#
_cell.length_a   1.000
_cell.length_b   1.000
_cell.length_c   1.000
_cell.angle_alpha   90.00
_cell.angle_beta   90.00
_cell.angle_gamma   90.00
#
_symmetry.space_group_name_H-M   'P 1'
#
loop_
_entity.id
_entity.type
_entity.pdbx_description
1 polymer ?
#
loop_
_entity_poly.entity_id
_entity_poly.type
_entity_poly.pdbx_seq_one_letter_code
_entity_poly.pdbx_strand_id
1 'polypeptide(L)'
;MSLPLDAVHPHHRHGWWWKTLLGGFLLWVVTIVVTVATQNTNLVPTIILLGSFLVPFTVVLFVIERVTGTVSTMQLVTAFFVGGILGVLGASLLEANLRQDALVYIAVGFVEEFVKGVLLVVVAWRVRPKTARQGALLGATVGAGFAAFESAGYAFNAAITSRGIDLVSLLQTEVVRAILSPVGHVLWTAILGAVLFGAARGGVRLRWSWSLLVAYIGVSLLHGLWDSNSSIATLLAFVLTGTPFSAARGPYVPADVATLSTTLYVVGLAIVTAVGVAVLVTVLVRHRRQDRALAAAGPSAPVTGAGADGEYGPGPVVTMPAWQRATEHGPVDWDRTPPPHAH
;
A
#
# COMPACT_ATOMS: atom_id res chain seq x y z
N MET A 1 -9.29 -39.86 9.18
CA MET A 1 -10.03 -38.96 8.27
C MET A 1 -9.14 -37.75 7.98
N SER A 2 -8.41 -37.81 6.87
CA SER A 2 -7.49 -36.77 6.41
C SER A 2 -8.28 -35.59 5.85
N LEU A 3 -8.12 -34.42 6.45
CA LEU A 3 -8.65 -33.18 5.86
C LEU A 3 -7.90 -32.89 4.55
N PRO A 4 -8.58 -32.59 3.43
CA PRO A 4 -7.91 -32.24 2.19
C PRO A 4 -7.14 -30.93 2.38
N LEU A 5 -5.84 -30.93 2.11
CA LEU A 5 -4.96 -29.77 2.17
C LEU A 5 -5.10 -28.82 0.96
N ASP A 6 -6.14 -28.97 0.14
CA ASP A 6 -6.27 -28.25 -1.13
C ASP A 6 -7.60 -27.48 -1.27
N ALA A 7 -7.98 -26.70 -0.26
CA ALA A 7 -8.89 -25.58 -0.49
C ALA A 7 -8.11 -24.41 -1.12
N VAL A 8 -7.55 -24.63 -2.32
CA VAL A 8 -7.08 -23.55 -3.19
C VAL A 8 -8.33 -22.77 -3.59
N HIS A 9 -8.58 -21.62 -2.96
CA HIS A 9 -9.66 -20.73 -3.38
C HIS A 9 -9.43 -20.33 -4.85
N PRO A 10 -10.31 -20.73 -5.79
CA PRO A 10 -10.04 -20.60 -7.21
C PRO A 10 -10.62 -19.30 -7.75
N HIS A 11 -9.95 -18.16 -7.57
CA HIS A 11 -10.20 -16.98 -8.42
C HIS A 11 -8.93 -16.15 -8.66
N HIS A 12 -7.88 -16.75 -9.23
CA HIS A 12 -6.78 -16.01 -9.86
C HIS A 12 -7.09 -15.81 -11.35
N ARG A 13 -8.13 -15.03 -11.68
CA ARG A 13 -8.27 -14.57 -13.07
C ARG A 13 -7.17 -13.54 -13.30
N HIS A 14 -6.13 -13.93 -14.04
CA HIS A 14 -5.02 -13.04 -14.35
C HIS A 14 -5.48 -11.86 -15.22
N GLY A 15 -5.07 -10.65 -14.84
CA GLY A 15 -5.17 -9.46 -15.68
C GLY A 15 -6.47 -8.66 -15.55
N TRP A 16 -7.14 -8.67 -14.40
CA TRP A 16 -8.22 -7.71 -14.13
C TRP A 16 -7.69 -6.31 -13.88
N TRP A 17 -6.51 -6.17 -13.26
CA TRP A 17 -5.94 -4.85 -12.97
C TRP A 17 -5.79 -3.98 -14.22
N TRP A 18 -5.21 -4.50 -15.31
CA TRP A 18 -4.99 -3.71 -16.52
C TRP A 18 -6.28 -3.47 -17.31
N LYS A 19 -7.23 -4.42 -17.25
CA LYS A 19 -8.56 -4.25 -17.87
C LYS A 19 -9.36 -3.16 -17.16
N THR A 20 -9.32 -3.15 -15.83
CA THR A 20 -9.95 -2.10 -15.01
C THR A 20 -9.26 -0.76 -15.25
N LEU A 21 -7.93 -0.72 -15.38
CA LEU A 21 -7.22 0.50 -15.72
C LEU A 21 -7.67 1.07 -17.07
N LEU A 22 -7.69 0.23 -18.12
CA LEU A 22 -8.09 0.65 -19.46
C LEU A 22 -9.57 1.03 -19.53
N GLY A 23 -10.45 0.20 -18.97
CA GLY A 23 -11.89 0.44 -18.95
C GLY A 23 -12.25 1.68 -18.11
N GLY A 24 -11.64 1.84 -16.94
CA GLY A 24 -11.83 3.02 -16.11
C GLY A 24 -11.26 4.29 -16.72
N PHE A 25 -10.13 4.21 -17.43
CA PHE A 25 -9.59 5.34 -18.19
C PHE A 25 -10.55 5.76 -19.31
N LEU A 26 -11.09 4.79 -20.06
CA LEU A 26 -12.11 5.08 -21.07
C LEU A 26 -13.35 5.73 -20.45
N LEU A 27 -13.85 5.20 -19.33
CA LEU A 27 -15.00 5.78 -18.63
C LEU A 27 -14.71 7.19 -18.10
N TRP A 28 -13.51 7.46 -17.60
CA TRP A 28 -13.09 8.79 -17.17
C TRP A 28 -13.07 9.77 -18.36
N VAL A 29 -12.48 9.39 -19.49
CA VAL A 29 -12.48 10.20 -20.72
C VAL A 29 -13.91 10.47 -21.21
N VAL A 30 -14.77 9.44 -21.26
CA VAL A 30 -16.17 9.60 -21.63
C VAL A 30 -16.90 10.56 -20.69
N THR A 31 -16.65 10.45 -19.38
CA THR A 31 -17.24 11.35 -18.39
C THR A 31 -16.81 12.80 -18.63
N ILE A 32 -15.54 13.05 -18.95
CA ILE A 32 -15.03 14.39 -19.32
C ILE A 32 -15.75 14.90 -20.56
N VAL A 33 -15.81 14.11 -21.63
CA VAL A 33 -16.45 14.50 -22.89
C VAL A 33 -17.93 14.85 -22.68
N VAL A 34 -18.67 14.01 -21.95
CA VAL A 34 -20.09 14.27 -21.64
C VAL A 34 -20.24 15.52 -20.79
N THR A 35 -19.36 15.73 -19.80
CA THR A 35 -19.38 16.94 -18.95
C THR A 35 -19.19 18.20 -19.78
N VAL A 36 -18.22 18.21 -20.69
CA VAL A 36 -17.95 19.35 -21.57
C VAL A 36 -19.08 19.54 -22.60
N ALA A 37 -19.60 18.48 -23.20
CA ALA A 37 -20.64 18.57 -24.20
C ALA A 37 -21.99 19.03 -23.63
N THR A 38 -22.32 18.61 -22.41
CA THR A 38 -23.61 18.91 -21.77
C THR A 38 -23.57 20.08 -20.80
N GLN A 39 -22.37 20.57 -20.45
CA GLN A 39 -22.14 21.55 -19.37
C GLN A 39 -22.75 21.11 -18.02
N ASN A 40 -22.91 19.79 -17.82
CA ASN A 40 -23.53 19.23 -16.63
C ASN A 40 -22.51 19.09 -15.48
N THR A 41 -22.48 20.07 -14.59
CA THR A 41 -21.58 20.10 -13.43
C THR A 41 -21.81 18.97 -12.42
N ASN A 42 -22.95 18.27 -12.48
CA ASN A 42 -23.20 17.10 -11.63
C ASN A 42 -22.25 15.94 -11.93
N LEU A 43 -21.58 15.95 -13.08
CA LEU A 43 -20.58 14.95 -13.46
C LEU A 43 -19.18 15.25 -12.90
N VAL A 44 -18.93 16.44 -12.36
CA VAL A 44 -17.63 16.83 -11.79
C VAL A 44 -17.22 15.92 -10.62
N PRO A 45 -18.08 15.60 -9.64
CA PRO A 45 -17.76 14.60 -8.63
C PRO A 45 -17.43 13.22 -9.22
N THR A 46 -18.08 12.83 -10.32
CA THR A 46 -17.78 11.57 -11.01
C THR A 46 -16.39 11.59 -11.64
N ILE A 47 -15.99 12.70 -12.26
CA ILE A 47 -14.62 12.90 -12.78
C ILE A 47 -13.62 12.76 -11.63
N ILE A 48 -13.81 13.51 -10.53
CA ILE A 48 -12.92 13.51 -9.35
C ILE A 48 -12.73 12.08 -8.81
N LEU A 49 -13.83 11.35 -8.64
CA LEU A 49 -13.78 9.99 -8.11
C LEU A 49 -13.07 9.04 -9.08
N LEU A 50 -13.38 9.10 -10.37
CA LEU A 50 -12.75 8.23 -11.37
C LEU A 50 -11.25 8.53 -11.51
N GLY A 51 -10.85 9.80 -11.67
CA GLY A 51 -9.44 10.15 -11.86
C GLY A 51 -8.59 9.89 -10.62
N SER A 52 -9.14 10.12 -9.43
CA SER A 52 -8.42 9.91 -8.17
C SER A 52 -8.34 8.44 -7.73
N PHE A 53 -9.37 7.62 -7.98
CA PHE A 53 -9.40 6.22 -7.51
C PHE A 53 -8.89 5.21 -8.53
N LEU A 54 -8.87 5.51 -9.83
CA LEU A 54 -8.59 4.51 -10.86
C LEU A 54 -7.24 3.82 -10.70
N VAL A 55 -6.14 4.58 -10.61
CA VAL A 55 -4.80 4.01 -10.46
C VAL A 55 -4.62 3.34 -9.09
N PRO A 56 -4.97 3.97 -7.96
CA PRO A 56 -4.89 3.31 -6.66
C PRO A 56 -5.71 2.02 -6.57
N PHE A 57 -6.93 1.99 -7.10
CA PHE A 57 -7.75 0.79 -7.11
C PHE A 57 -7.15 -0.31 -8.01
N THR A 58 -6.55 0.08 -9.13
CA THR A 58 -5.78 -0.83 -10.00
C THR A 58 -4.62 -1.49 -9.23
N VAL A 59 -3.93 -0.74 -8.36
CA VAL A 59 -2.90 -1.30 -7.47
C VAL A 59 -3.51 -2.36 -6.53
N VAL A 60 -4.69 -2.12 -5.97
CA VAL A 60 -5.38 -3.11 -5.13
C VAL A 60 -5.71 -4.39 -5.91
N LEU A 61 -6.21 -4.27 -7.15
CA LEU A 61 -6.44 -5.44 -8.01
C LEU A 61 -5.15 -6.19 -8.32
N PHE A 62 -4.06 -5.46 -8.62
CA PHE A 62 -2.74 -6.04 -8.81
C PHE A 62 -2.25 -6.81 -7.57
N VAL A 63 -2.56 -6.29 -6.37
CA VAL A 63 -2.28 -6.94 -5.08
C VAL A 63 -3.14 -8.18 -4.88
N ILE A 64 -4.45 -8.12 -5.14
CA ILE A 64 -5.37 -9.26 -5.02
C ILE A 64 -4.88 -10.44 -5.87
N GLU A 65 -4.36 -10.19 -7.07
CA GLU A 65 -3.81 -11.23 -7.94
C GLU A 65 -2.47 -11.84 -7.44
N ARG A 66 -1.82 -11.23 -6.43
CA ARG A 66 -0.46 -11.60 -5.97
C ARG A 66 -0.36 -11.92 -4.49
N VAL A 67 -1.40 -11.62 -3.72
CA VAL A 67 -1.45 -11.90 -2.29
C VAL A 67 -1.61 -13.40 -2.07
N THR A 68 -1.02 -13.90 -1.00
CA THR A 68 -1.12 -15.30 -0.59
C THR A 68 -1.50 -15.37 0.89
N GLY A 69 -1.84 -16.56 1.39
CA GLY A 69 -2.15 -16.78 2.79
C GLY A 69 -3.57 -16.40 3.18
N THR A 70 -3.77 -15.93 4.41
CA THR A 70 -5.08 -15.70 5.02
C THR A 70 -5.69 -14.34 4.68
N VAL A 71 -5.09 -13.57 3.78
CA VAL A 71 -5.60 -12.25 3.40
C VAL A 71 -6.71 -12.43 2.38
N SER A 72 -7.94 -12.08 2.75
CA SER A 72 -9.07 -12.11 1.83
C SER A 72 -9.13 -10.84 0.97
N THR A 73 -9.78 -10.94 -0.18
CA THR A 73 -10.08 -9.78 -1.04
C THR A 73 -10.84 -8.70 -0.27
N MET A 74 -11.81 -9.10 0.56
CA MET A 74 -12.55 -8.15 1.39
C MET A 74 -11.64 -7.42 2.39
N GLN A 75 -10.67 -8.10 2.99
CA GLN A 75 -9.71 -7.45 3.89
C GLN A 75 -8.84 -6.42 3.15
N LEU A 76 -8.43 -6.69 1.91
CA LEU A 76 -7.68 -5.72 1.10
C LEU A 76 -8.54 -4.51 0.73
N VAL A 77 -9.77 -4.73 0.30
CA VAL A 77 -10.71 -3.64 -0.01
C VAL A 77 -11.01 -2.80 1.24
N THR A 78 -11.24 -3.45 2.39
CA THR A 78 -11.40 -2.74 3.67
C THR A 78 -10.14 -1.98 4.04
N ALA A 79 -8.95 -2.56 3.88
CA ALA A 79 -7.69 -1.89 4.18
C ALA A 79 -7.47 -0.66 3.28
N PHE A 80 -7.89 -0.73 2.02
CA PHE A 80 -7.88 0.41 1.11
C PHE A 80 -8.81 1.53 1.60
N PHE A 81 -10.10 1.23 1.85
CA PHE A 81 -11.07 2.27 2.24
C PHE A 81 -10.82 2.82 3.64
N VAL A 82 -10.67 1.94 4.64
CA VAL A 82 -10.42 2.34 6.03
C VAL A 82 -9.05 2.99 6.15
N GLY A 83 -8.03 2.44 5.49
CA GLY A 83 -6.68 3.00 5.45
C GLY A 83 -6.66 4.39 4.82
N GLY A 84 -7.41 4.59 3.74
CA GLY A 84 -7.53 5.89 3.07
C GLY A 84 -8.29 6.93 3.88
N ILE A 85 -9.50 6.59 4.33
CA ILE A 85 -10.36 7.53 5.09
C ILE A 85 -9.72 7.90 6.41
N LEU A 86 -9.34 6.92 7.24
CA LEU A 86 -8.71 7.20 8.54
C LEU A 86 -7.32 7.80 8.37
N GLY A 87 -6.64 7.47 7.27
CA GLY A 87 -5.38 8.06 6.88
C GLY A 87 -5.49 9.57 6.72
N VAL A 88 -6.35 10.01 5.79
CA VAL A 88 -6.55 11.43 5.50
C VAL A 88 -7.14 12.18 6.70
N LEU A 89 -8.09 11.58 7.43
CA LEU A 89 -8.65 12.18 8.65
C LEU A 89 -7.58 12.34 9.75
N GLY A 90 -6.78 11.30 9.96
CA GLY A 90 -5.69 11.33 10.94
C GLY A 90 -4.66 12.39 10.59
N ALA A 91 -4.17 12.39 9.35
CA ALA A 91 -3.25 13.41 8.84
C ALA A 91 -3.81 14.82 9.05
N SER A 92 -5.03 15.08 8.60
CA SER A 92 -5.70 16.39 8.73
C SER A 92 -5.80 16.87 10.19
N LEU A 93 -6.14 15.98 11.13
CA LEU A 93 -6.25 16.34 12.55
C LEU A 93 -4.90 16.64 13.19
N LEU A 94 -3.88 15.84 12.87
CA LEU A 94 -2.52 16.06 13.37
C LEU A 94 -1.88 17.30 12.72
N GLU A 95 -2.32 17.66 11.51
CA GLU A 95 -1.78 18.79 10.75
C GLU A 95 -2.42 20.14 11.03
N ALA A 96 -3.63 20.16 11.63
CA ALA A 96 -4.43 21.36 11.81
C ALA A 96 -3.71 22.53 12.52
N ASN A 97 -2.69 22.24 13.33
CA ASN A 97 -1.94 23.25 14.10
C ASN A 97 -0.52 23.50 13.56
N LEU A 98 -0.13 22.91 12.43
CA LEU A 98 1.19 23.16 11.87
C LEU A 98 1.28 24.56 11.25
N ARG A 99 2.34 25.28 11.64
CA ARG A 99 2.67 26.59 11.08
C ARG A 99 3.27 26.41 9.68
N GLN A 100 2.97 27.37 8.80
CA GLN A 100 3.41 27.41 7.41
C GLN A 100 4.88 27.84 7.31
N ASP A 101 5.79 26.99 7.78
CA ASP A 101 7.24 27.20 7.72
C ASP A 101 7.90 26.13 6.84
N ALA A 102 9.16 26.31 6.42
CA ALA A 102 9.85 25.36 5.53
C ALA A 102 9.96 23.92 6.07
N LEU A 103 9.85 23.73 7.39
CA LEU A 103 9.86 22.41 8.03
C LEU A 103 8.49 21.70 7.98
N VAL A 104 7.44 22.38 7.51
CA VAL A 104 6.07 21.86 7.50
C VAL A 104 5.97 20.60 6.65
N TYR A 105 6.59 20.57 5.47
CA TYR A 105 6.55 19.42 4.57
C TYR A 105 7.20 18.16 5.17
N ILE A 106 8.30 18.34 5.89
CA ILE A 106 8.94 17.23 6.61
C ILE A 106 7.99 16.74 7.71
N ALA A 107 7.44 17.65 8.50
CA ALA A 107 6.55 17.28 9.59
C ALA A 107 5.25 16.61 9.11
N VAL A 108 4.65 17.07 8.01
CA VAL A 108 3.54 16.42 7.30
C VAL A 108 3.95 15.00 6.89
N GLY A 109 5.09 14.83 6.22
CA GLY A 109 5.59 13.50 5.85
C GLY A 109 5.80 12.55 7.05
N PHE A 110 6.17 13.06 8.22
CA PHE A 110 6.22 12.25 9.45
C PHE A 110 4.83 11.88 9.96
N VAL A 111 3.93 12.85 10.08
CA VAL A 111 2.55 12.65 10.55
C VAL A 111 1.81 11.65 9.66
N GLU A 112 1.86 11.88 8.37
CA GLU A 112 1.18 11.06 7.38
C GLU A 112 1.65 9.61 7.39
N GLU A 113 2.96 9.38 7.33
CA GLU A 113 3.52 8.03 7.34
C GLU A 113 3.33 7.35 8.70
N PHE A 114 3.22 8.11 9.80
CA PHE A 114 2.89 7.57 11.11
C PHE A 114 1.47 7.01 11.14
N VAL A 115 0.49 7.79 10.68
CA VAL A 115 -0.92 7.36 10.61
C VAL A 115 -1.04 6.11 9.73
N LYS A 116 -0.42 6.11 8.53
CA LYS A 116 -0.39 4.94 7.65
C LYS A 116 0.26 3.73 8.32
N GLY A 117 1.37 3.94 9.05
CA GLY A 117 2.06 2.90 9.81
C GLY A 117 1.19 2.27 10.90
N VAL A 118 0.47 3.07 11.68
CA VAL A 118 -0.47 2.59 12.71
C VAL A 118 -1.60 1.78 12.07
N LEU A 119 -2.24 2.30 11.02
CA LEU A 119 -3.30 1.61 10.30
C LEU A 119 -2.81 0.28 9.72
N LEU A 120 -1.59 0.27 9.18
CA LEU A 120 -0.95 -0.93 8.67
C LEU A 120 -0.74 -1.97 9.77
N VAL A 121 -0.29 -1.57 10.98
CA VAL A 121 -0.16 -2.48 12.13
C VAL A 121 -1.51 -3.08 12.53
N VAL A 122 -2.57 -2.28 12.56
CA VAL A 122 -3.94 -2.73 12.88
C VAL A 122 -4.42 -3.77 11.88
N VAL A 123 -4.30 -3.50 10.57
CA VAL A 123 -4.71 -4.43 9.51
C VAL A 123 -3.82 -5.68 9.51
N ALA A 124 -2.53 -5.52 9.78
CA ALA A 124 -1.55 -6.60 9.79
C ALA A 124 -1.74 -7.63 10.92
N TRP A 125 -2.43 -7.25 12.00
CA TRP A 125 -2.42 -8.03 13.24
C TRP A 125 -2.86 -9.48 13.02
N ARG A 126 -3.94 -9.68 12.25
CA ARG A 126 -4.52 -11.01 11.99
C ARG A 126 -4.00 -11.71 10.72
N VAL A 127 -3.14 -11.06 9.93
CA VAL A 127 -2.63 -11.62 8.67
C VAL A 127 -1.61 -12.73 8.92
N ARG A 128 -1.71 -13.83 8.19
CA ARG A 128 -0.77 -14.97 8.23
C ARG A 128 -0.55 -15.57 6.82
N PRO A 129 0.65 -16.10 6.51
CA PRO A 129 1.92 -15.87 7.21
C PRO A 129 2.34 -14.40 7.12
N LYS A 130 3.31 -13.96 7.94
CA LYS A 130 3.84 -12.59 7.90
C LYS A 130 5.17 -12.54 7.16
N THR A 131 5.13 -12.47 5.83
CA THR A 131 6.32 -12.36 4.97
C THR A 131 6.54 -10.94 4.47
N ALA A 132 7.79 -10.55 4.19
CA ALA A 132 8.10 -9.22 3.66
C ALA A 132 7.32 -8.90 2.36
N ARG A 133 7.09 -9.89 1.49
CA ARG A 133 6.29 -9.71 0.28
C ARG A 133 4.82 -9.40 0.61
N GLN A 134 4.20 -10.16 1.52
CA GLN A 134 2.82 -9.89 1.92
C GLN A 134 2.67 -8.54 2.63
N GLY A 135 3.66 -8.19 3.46
CA GLY A 135 3.73 -6.87 4.08
C GLY A 135 3.81 -5.74 3.06
N ALA A 136 4.64 -5.89 2.02
CA ALA A 136 4.73 -4.91 0.93
C ALA A 136 3.39 -4.74 0.19
N LEU A 137 2.72 -5.85 -0.11
CA LEU A 137 1.42 -5.83 -0.79
C LEU A 137 0.32 -5.19 0.07
N LEU A 138 0.30 -5.49 1.38
CA LEU A 138 -0.65 -4.89 2.31
C LEU A 138 -0.37 -3.40 2.51
N GLY A 139 0.91 -3.02 2.64
CA GLY A 139 1.33 -1.64 2.71
C GLY A 139 0.97 -0.85 1.46
N ALA A 140 1.20 -1.42 0.27
CA ALA A 140 0.78 -0.83 -1.00
C ALA A 140 -0.73 -0.59 -1.06
N THR A 141 -1.54 -1.48 -0.47
CA THR A 141 -3.00 -1.35 -0.43
C THR A 141 -3.45 -0.18 0.47
N VAL A 142 -2.84 -0.04 1.65
CA VAL A 142 -3.11 1.10 2.55
C VAL A 142 -2.65 2.41 1.93
N GLY A 143 -1.44 2.45 1.37
CA GLY A 143 -0.90 3.62 0.68
C GLY A 143 -1.70 4.02 -0.55
N ALA A 144 -2.23 3.04 -1.31
CA ALA A 144 -3.16 3.30 -2.41
C ALA A 144 -4.46 3.94 -1.91
N GLY A 145 -5.03 3.41 -0.81
CA GLY A 145 -6.20 4.00 -0.16
C GLY A 145 -5.98 5.47 0.16
N PHE A 146 -4.88 5.77 0.86
CA PHE A 146 -4.54 7.14 1.20
C PHE A 146 -4.42 8.03 -0.04
N ALA A 147 -3.63 7.60 -1.04
CA ALA A 147 -3.42 8.35 -2.25
C ALA A 147 -4.72 8.66 -3.00
N ALA A 148 -5.69 7.74 -3.01
CA ALA A 148 -6.98 7.95 -3.68
C ALA A 148 -7.80 9.06 -3.03
N PHE A 149 -7.96 9.00 -1.70
CA PHE A 149 -8.76 9.97 -0.96
C PHE A 149 -8.11 11.35 -0.90
N GLU A 150 -6.79 11.38 -0.71
CA GLU A 150 -6.03 12.60 -0.70
C GLU A 150 -6.06 13.27 -2.09
N SER A 151 -5.85 12.51 -3.17
CA SER A 151 -5.93 13.04 -4.54
C SER A 151 -7.31 13.60 -4.88
N ALA A 152 -8.39 12.98 -4.38
CA ALA A 152 -9.74 13.50 -4.56
C ALA A 152 -9.92 14.88 -3.91
N GLY A 153 -9.34 15.10 -2.73
CA GLY A 153 -9.34 16.41 -2.07
C GLY A 153 -8.57 17.47 -2.86
N TYR A 154 -7.40 17.11 -3.41
CA TYR A 154 -6.61 18.03 -4.24
C TYR A 154 -7.29 18.34 -5.57
N ALA A 155 -7.89 17.35 -6.24
CA ALA A 155 -8.65 17.56 -7.47
C ALA A 155 -9.86 18.47 -7.22
N PHE A 156 -10.57 18.29 -6.09
CA PHE A 156 -11.66 19.16 -5.67
C PHE A 156 -11.18 20.60 -5.41
N ASN A 157 -10.08 20.77 -4.68
CA ASN A 157 -9.51 22.10 -4.41
C ASN A 157 -9.04 22.80 -5.70
N ALA A 158 -8.42 22.06 -6.63
CA ALA A 158 -8.00 22.58 -7.93
C ALA A 158 -9.18 23.00 -8.82
N ALA A 159 -10.34 22.36 -8.64
CA ALA A 159 -11.56 22.68 -9.37
C ALA A 159 -12.22 23.98 -8.89
N ILE A 160 -12.10 24.32 -7.61
CA ILE A 160 -12.83 25.45 -7.03
C ILE A 160 -12.07 26.75 -7.26
N THR A 161 -12.67 27.66 -8.02
CA THR A 161 -12.16 29.02 -8.20
C THR A 161 -13.23 30.06 -7.93
N SER A 162 -12.84 31.32 -7.72
CA SER A 162 -13.76 32.45 -7.58
C SER A 162 -14.64 32.70 -8.82
N ARG A 163 -14.30 32.10 -9.97
CA ARG A 163 -15.01 32.23 -11.25
C ARG A 163 -15.83 30.99 -11.62
N GLY A 164 -15.92 30.00 -10.74
CA GLY A 164 -16.61 28.73 -10.98
C GLY A 164 -15.66 27.53 -11.03
N ILE A 165 -16.11 26.45 -11.65
CA ILE A 165 -15.37 25.18 -11.73
C ILE A 165 -14.30 25.27 -12.82
N ASP A 166 -13.03 25.20 -12.44
CA ASP A 166 -11.90 25.08 -13.36
C ASP A 166 -11.59 23.60 -13.63
N LEU A 167 -12.20 23.09 -14.71
CA LEU A 167 -12.01 21.71 -15.13
C LEU A 167 -10.56 21.43 -15.58
N VAL A 168 -9.84 22.41 -16.12
CA VAL A 168 -8.47 22.19 -16.60
C VAL A 168 -7.53 21.94 -15.42
N SER A 169 -7.60 22.78 -14.40
CA SER A 169 -6.78 22.64 -13.18
C SER A 169 -7.11 21.36 -12.42
N LEU A 170 -8.39 20.97 -12.36
CA LEU A 170 -8.83 19.67 -11.83
C LEU A 170 -8.13 18.53 -12.59
N LEU A 171 -8.27 18.47 -13.92
CA LEU A 171 -7.78 17.35 -14.73
C LEU A 171 -6.25 17.26 -14.72
N GLN A 172 -5.55 18.40 -14.74
CA GLN A 172 -4.09 18.43 -14.60
C GLN A 172 -3.65 17.85 -13.25
N THR A 173 -4.34 18.22 -12.17
CA THR A 173 -4.07 17.70 -10.83
C THR A 173 -4.29 16.19 -10.77
N GLU A 174 -5.41 15.69 -11.31
CA GLU A 174 -5.71 14.26 -11.35
C GLU A 174 -4.66 13.46 -12.10
N VAL A 175 -4.29 13.89 -13.31
CA VAL A 175 -3.33 13.16 -14.16
C VAL A 175 -1.96 13.07 -13.48
N VAL A 176 -1.46 14.19 -12.95
CA VAL A 176 -0.15 14.23 -12.28
C VAL A 176 -0.18 13.33 -11.04
N ARG A 177 -1.21 13.46 -10.19
CA ARG A 177 -1.31 12.65 -8.96
C ARG A 177 -1.50 11.16 -9.27
N ALA A 178 -2.29 10.81 -10.28
CA ALA A 178 -2.52 9.42 -10.68
C ALA A 178 -1.26 8.74 -11.23
N ILE A 179 -0.45 9.43 -12.03
CA ILE A 179 0.82 8.89 -12.55
C ILE A 179 1.83 8.68 -11.42
N LEU A 180 1.86 9.60 -10.46
CA LEU A 180 2.85 9.59 -9.39
C LEU A 180 2.44 8.75 -8.17
N SER A 181 1.15 8.42 -8.01
CA SER A 181 0.65 7.66 -6.86
C SER A 181 1.35 6.32 -6.62
N PRO A 182 1.71 5.50 -7.64
CA PRO A 182 2.37 4.21 -7.43
C PRO A 182 3.79 4.36 -6.86
N VAL A 183 4.45 5.48 -7.12
CA VAL A 183 5.85 5.76 -6.71
C VAL A 183 5.95 6.68 -5.50
N GLY A 184 4.84 7.28 -5.07
CA GLY A 184 4.70 8.01 -3.80
C GLY A 184 4.16 7.12 -2.68
N HIS A 185 3.01 7.48 -2.10
CA HIS A 185 2.42 6.81 -0.94
C HIS A 185 2.33 5.29 -1.04
N VAL A 186 1.98 4.76 -2.23
CA VAL A 186 1.92 3.30 -2.45
C VAL A 186 3.27 2.65 -2.16
N LEU A 187 4.35 3.20 -2.70
CA LEU A 187 5.70 2.70 -2.55
C LEU A 187 6.21 2.87 -1.11
N TRP A 188 6.01 4.05 -0.51
CA TRP A 188 6.47 4.35 0.84
C TRP A 188 5.81 3.45 1.88
N THR A 189 4.48 3.30 1.83
CA THR A 189 3.76 2.41 2.74
C THR A 189 4.07 0.94 2.44
N ALA A 190 4.36 0.56 1.18
CA ALA A 190 4.86 -0.78 0.86
C ALA A 190 6.22 -1.08 1.50
N ILE A 191 7.15 -0.11 1.57
CA ILE A 191 8.42 -0.26 2.27
C ILE A 191 8.18 -0.53 3.76
N LEU A 192 7.34 0.28 4.41
CA LEU A 192 6.97 0.09 5.82
C LEU A 192 6.40 -1.30 6.07
N GLY A 193 5.47 -1.74 5.22
CA GLY A 193 4.87 -3.07 5.32
C GLY A 193 5.88 -4.19 5.11
N ALA A 194 6.77 -4.06 4.14
CA ALA A 194 7.81 -5.04 3.86
C ALA A 194 8.72 -5.25 5.07
N VAL A 195 9.12 -4.17 5.73
CA VAL A 195 9.98 -4.21 6.92
C VAL A 195 9.22 -4.74 8.13
N LEU A 196 7.98 -4.27 8.35
CA LEU A 196 7.13 -4.71 9.46
C LEU A 196 6.89 -6.22 9.45
N PHE A 197 6.53 -6.78 8.29
CA PHE A 197 6.32 -8.23 8.15
C PHE A 197 7.63 -8.99 8.05
N GLY A 198 8.63 -8.43 7.37
CA GLY A 198 9.95 -9.03 7.27
C GLY A 198 10.58 -9.31 8.63
N ALA A 199 10.35 -8.44 9.62
CA ALA A 199 10.77 -8.65 11.01
C ALA A 199 10.12 -9.89 11.65
N ALA A 200 8.87 -10.22 11.29
CA ALA A 200 8.16 -11.39 11.80
C ALA A 200 8.63 -12.72 11.18
N ARG A 201 9.31 -12.70 10.02
CA ARG A 201 9.92 -13.86 9.35
C ARG A 201 8.96 -15.05 9.18
N GLY A 202 7.75 -14.77 8.69
CA GLY A 202 6.72 -15.80 8.50
C GLY A 202 6.00 -16.22 9.78
N GLY A 203 6.44 -15.75 10.95
CA GLY A 203 5.81 -16.03 12.24
C GLY A 203 4.41 -15.43 12.39
N VAL A 204 3.72 -15.88 13.44
CA VAL A 204 2.32 -15.50 13.71
C VAL A 204 2.21 -14.08 14.29
N ARG A 205 3.19 -13.65 15.09
CA ARG A 205 3.19 -12.37 15.81
C ARG A 205 4.10 -11.35 15.12
N LEU A 206 3.71 -10.08 15.15
CA LEU A 206 4.59 -8.98 14.76
C LEU A 206 5.78 -8.91 15.73
N ARG A 207 6.94 -8.53 15.21
CA ARG A 207 8.17 -8.40 16.01
C ARG A 207 8.72 -7.00 15.84
N TRP A 208 9.08 -6.37 16.94
CA TRP A 208 9.80 -5.11 16.91
C TRP A 208 11.20 -5.31 16.31
N SER A 209 11.64 -4.34 15.52
CA SER A 209 12.98 -4.28 14.95
C SER A 209 13.37 -2.82 14.75
N TRP A 210 14.62 -2.47 15.03
CA TRP A 210 15.19 -1.16 14.72
C TRP A 210 15.07 -0.79 13.24
N SER A 211 15.02 -1.80 12.35
CA SER A 211 14.78 -1.57 10.92
C SER A 211 13.45 -0.88 10.64
N LEU A 212 12.43 -1.08 11.48
CA LEU A 212 11.12 -0.43 11.32
C LEU A 212 11.22 1.08 11.56
N LEU A 213 11.94 1.50 12.61
CA LEU A 213 12.16 2.91 12.89
C LEU A 213 12.98 3.58 11.78
N VAL A 214 14.03 2.91 11.30
CA VAL A 214 14.84 3.40 10.17
C VAL A 214 14.00 3.52 8.90
N ALA A 215 13.15 2.53 8.63
CA ALA A 215 12.25 2.57 7.49
C ALA A 215 11.25 3.72 7.61
N TYR A 216 10.65 3.92 8.78
CA TYR A 216 9.75 5.04 9.07
C TYR A 216 10.42 6.40 8.83
N ILE A 217 11.57 6.65 9.48
CA ILE A 217 12.30 7.90 9.26
C ILE A 217 12.66 8.07 7.79
N GLY A 218 13.13 7.01 7.13
CA GLY A 218 13.49 7.04 5.71
C GLY A 218 12.32 7.40 4.79
N VAL A 219 11.16 6.75 4.97
CA VAL A 219 9.99 7.04 4.11
C VAL A 219 9.39 8.42 4.41
N SER A 220 9.38 8.86 5.67
CA SER A 220 8.90 10.19 6.05
C SER A 220 9.77 11.31 5.48
N LEU A 221 11.10 11.11 5.44
CA LEU A 221 12.01 12.05 4.78
C LEU A 221 11.86 12.03 3.25
N LEU A 222 11.66 10.87 2.63
CA LEU A 222 11.36 10.78 1.19
C LEU A 222 10.05 11.50 0.85
N HIS A 223 9.03 11.36 1.71
CA HIS A 223 7.76 12.04 1.58
C HIS A 223 7.94 13.56 1.73
N GLY A 224 8.56 14.03 2.82
CA GLY A 224 8.80 15.46 3.00
C GLY A 224 9.63 16.08 1.87
N LEU A 225 10.60 15.32 1.32
CA LEU A 225 11.38 15.73 0.16
C LEU A 225 10.52 15.79 -1.12
N TRP A 226 9.59 14.86 -1.29
CA TRP A 226 8.62 14.87 -2.37
C TRP A 226 7.74 16.12 -2.34
N ASP A 227 7.13 16.43 -1.20
CA ASP A 227 6.27 17.61 -1.05
C ASP A 227 7.05 18.91 -1.22
N SER A 228 8.28 18.95 -0.70
CA SER A 228 9.16 20.10 -0.83
C SER A 228 9.74 20.26 -2.23
N ASN A 229 9.62 19.27 -3.11
CA ASN A 229 10.40 19.18 -4.35
C ASN A 229 10.18 20.38 -5.28
N SER A 230 8.93 20.86 -5.42
CA SER A 230 8.64 22.05 -6.23
C SER A 230 9.35 23.28 -5.68
N SER A 231 9.29 23.48 -4.36
CA SER A 231 9.92 24.63 -3.69
C SER A 231 11.45 24.58 -3.81
N ILE A 232 12.05 23.39 -3.63
CA ILE A 232 13.49 23.17 -3.76
C ILE A 232 13.93 23.42 -5.21
N ALA A 233 13.19 22.89 -6.19
CA ALA A 233 13.51 23.06 -7.60
C ALA A 233 13.47 24.53 -8.02
N THR A 234 12.46 25.27 -7.58
CA THR A 234 12.36 26.72 -7.83
C THR A 234 13.52 27.47 -7.16
N LEU A 235 13.80 27.22 -5.89
CA LEU A 235 14.91 27.85 -5.17
C LEU A 235 16.25 27.64 -5.88
N LEU A 236 16.54 26.39 -6.25
CA LEU A 236 17.76 26.04 -6.97
C LEU A 236 17.83 26.70 -8.34
N ALA A 237 16.72 26.80 -9.06
CA ALA A 237 16.69 27.48 -10.36
C ALA A 237 17.08 28.96 -10.23
N PHE A 238 16.52 29.69 -9.27
CA PHE A 238 16.90 31.09 -9.00
C PHE A 238 18.39 31.23 -8.65
N VAL A 239 18.92 30.34 -7.81
CA VAL A 239 20.35 30.36 -7.44
C VAL A 239 21.25 30.10 -8.64
N LEU A 240 20.91 29.09 -9.45
CA LEU A 240 21.74 28.65 -10.58
C LEU A 240 21.71 29.62 -11.77
N THR A 241 20.60 30.34 -11.99
CA THR A 241 20.53 31.40 -13.01
C THR A 241 21.09 32.74 -12.52
N GLY A 242 21.42 32.87 -11.23
CA GLY A 242 21.82 34.14 -10.62
C GLY A 242 20.69 35.17 -10.58
N THR A 243 19.43 34.76 -10.76
CA THR A 243 18.28 35.66 -10.71
C THR A 243 17.96 36.01 -9.25
N PRO A 244 17.81 37.30 -8.90
CA PRO A 244 17.50 37.68 -7.53
C PRO A 244 16.12 37.19 -7.10
N PHE A 245 15.98 36.68 -5.87
CA PHE A 245 14.69 36.18 -5.35
C PHE A 245 13.57 37.23 -5.32
N SER A 246 13.90 38.52 -5.37
CA SER A 246 12.90 39.58 -5.54
C SER A 246 12.09 39.43 -6.83
N ALA A 247 12.66 38.82 -7.88
CA ALA A 247 11.96 38.54 -9.13
C ALA A 247 10.84 37.50 -8.96
N ALA A 248 10.89 36.65 -7.93
CA ALA A 248 9.79 35.73 -7.61
C ALA A 248 8.51 36.45 -7.15
N ARG A 249 8.63 37.72 -6.71
CA ARG A 249 7.49 38.58 -6.36
C ARG A 249 7.02 39.45 -7.53
N GLY A 250 7.73 39.38 -8.66
CA GLY A 250 7.37 40.10 -9.87
C GLY A 250 6.16 39.45 -10.56
N PRO A 251 5.53 40.16 -11.51
CA PRO A 251 4.38 39.65 -12.26
C PRO A 251 4.74 38.50 -13.21
N TYR A 252 6.03 38.26 -13.48
CA TYR A 252 6.49 37.21 -14.39
C TYR A 252 7.82 36.62 -13.91
N VAL A 253 7.93 35.29 -13.96
CA VAL A 253 9.19 34.56 -13.69
C VAL A 253 9.95 34.41 -15.01
N PRO A 254 11.25 34.77 -15.07
CA PRO A 254 12.06 34.59 -16.27
C PRO A 254 11.98 33.17 -16.85
N ALA A 255 11.93 33.05 -18.19
CA ALA A 255 11.66 31.79 -18.86
C ALA A 255 12.77 30.73 -18.64
N ASP A 256 14.01 31.18 -18.49
CA ASP A 256 15.17 30.38 -18.09
C ASP A 256 15.00 29.78 -16.69
N VAL A 257 14.57 30.60 -15.72
CA VAL A 257 14.26 30.15 -14.35
C VAL A 257 13.12 29.14 -14.35
N ALA A 258 12.05 29.42 -15.09
CA ALA A 258 10.89 28.52 -15.18
C ALA A 258 11.29 27.16 -15.78
N THR A 259 12.02 27.16 -16.89
CA THR A 259 12.48 25.94 -17.57
C THR A 259 13.41 25.12 -16.67
N LEU A 260 14.36 25.78 -16.00
CA LEU A 260 15.28 25.12 -15.09
C LEU A 260 14.54 24.56 -13.86
N SER A 261 13.59 25.30 -13.28
CA SER A 261 12.77 24.85 -12.16
C SER A 261 11.97 23.60 -12.53
N THR A 262 11.32 23.57 -13.70
CA THR A 262 10.59 22.37 -14.17
C THR A 262 11.53 21.19 -14.36
N THR A 263 12.72 21.42 -14.93
CA THR A 263 13.72 20.37 -15.14
C THR A 263 14.18 19.79 -13.80
N LEU A 264 14.55 20.64 -12.85
CA LEU A 264 14.98 20.23 -11.50
C LEU A 264 13.87 19.52 -10.74
N TYR A 265 12.62 19.96 -10.89
CA TYR A 265 11.46 19.29 -10.31
C TYR A 265 11.35 17.85 -10.80
N VAL A 266 11.38 17.63 -12.13
CA VAL A 266 11.29 16.28 -12.70
C VAL A 266 12.48 15.40 -12.26
N VAL A 267 13.69 15.96 -12.24
CA VAL A 267 14.88 15.24 -11.76
C VAL A 267 14.74 14.86 -10.29
N GLY A 268 14.24 15.76 -9.44
CA GLY A 268 14.01 15.50 -8.03
C GLY A 268 12.99 14.37 -7.81
N LEU A 269 11.87 14.37 -8.53
CA LEU A 269 10.89 13.28 -8.47
C LEU A 269 11.50 11.93 -8.90
N ALA A 270 12.32 11.94 -9.94
CA ALA A 270 13.00 10.74 -10.43
C ALA A 270 13.98 10.18 -9.39
N ILE A 271 14.72 11.05 -8.69
CA ILE A 271 15.65 10.65 -7.62
C ILE A 271 14.88 10.06 -6.44
N VAL A 272 13.85 10.74 -5.93
CA VAL A 272 13.02 10.26 -4.80
C VAL A 272 12.42 8.90 -5.12
N THR A 273 11.88 8.76 -6.33
CA THR A 273 11.33 7.50 -6.85
C THR A 273 12.39 6.40 -6.90
N ALA A 274 13.55 6.68 -7.50
CA ALA A 274 14.63 5.70 -7.63
C ALA A 274 15.13 5.22 -6.26
N VAL A 275 15.29 6.12 -5.30
CA VAL A 275 15.67 5.79 -3.93
C VAL A 275 14.60 4.91 -3.27
N GLY A 276 13.32 5.28 -3.35
CA GLY A 276 12.22 4.47 -2.80
C GLY A 276 12.19 3.06 -3.39
N VAL A 277 12.32 2.93 -4.71
CA VAL A 277 12.33 1.63 -5.40
C VAL A 277 13.54 0.81 -4.98
N ALA A 278 14.73 1.42 -4.95
CA ALA A 278 15.96 0.75 -4.50
C ALA A 278 15.84 0.24 -3.05
N VAL A 279 15.25 1.04 -2.16
CA VAL A 279 14.98 0.63 -0.76
C VAL A 279 14.03 -0.56 -0.72
N LEU A 280 12.89 -0.50 -1.41
CA LEU A 280 11.92 -1.61 -1.42
C LEU A 280 12.55 -2.90 -1.97
N VAL A 281 13.24 -2.82 -3.10
CA VAL A 281 13.92 -3.96 -3.72
C VAL A 281 14.96 -4.54 -2.77
N THR A 282 15.77 -3.69 -2.15
CA THR A 282 16.81 -4.12 -1.20
C THR A 282 16.20 -4.85 0.00
N VAL A 283 15.13 -4.30 0.59
CA VAL A 283 14.41 -4.93 1.70
C VAL A 283 13.86 -6.30 1.29
N LEU A 284 13.19 -6.39 0.14
CA LEU A 284 12.60 -7.63 -0.35
C LEU A 284 13.66 -8.68 -0.68
N VAL A 285 14.76 -8.29 -1.34
CA VAL A 285 15.87 -9.20 -1.68
C VAL A 285 16.56 -9.69 -0.41
N ARG A 286 16.82 -8.80 0.56
CA ARG A 286 17.46 -9.15 1.84
C ARG A 286 16.63 -10.19 2.60
N HIS A 287 15.33 -9.96 2.77
CA HIS A 287 14.46 -10.91 3.46
C HIS A 287 14.34 -12.25 2.71
N ARG A 288 14.20 -12.22 1.38
CA ARG A 288 14.19 -13.46 0.57
C ARG A 288 15.47 -14.28 0.73
N ARG A 289 16.64 -13.63 0.76
CA ARG A 289 17.94 -14.31 0.97
C ARG A 289 18.02 -14.92 2.36
N GLN A 290 17.57 -14.19 3.39
CA GLN A 290 17.54 -14.68 4.77
C GLN A 290 16.59 -15.88 4.93
N ASP A 291 15.39 -15.82 4.36
CA ASP A 291 14.43 -16.91 4.40
C ASP A 291 14.97 -18.17 3.72
N ARG A 292 15.65 -18.03 2.57
CA ARG A 292 16.32 -19.14 1.87
C ARG A 292 17.48 -19.74 2.68
N ALA A 293 18.30 -18.90 3.31
CA ALA A 293 19.42 -19.36 4.13
C ALA A 293 18.93 -20.14 5.36
N LEU A 294 17.85 -19.69 6.00
CA LEU A 294 17.22 -20.39 7.13
C LEU A 294 16.61 -21.73 6.70
N ALA A 295 15.98 -21.79 5.53
CA ALA A 295 15.44 -23.04 4.99
C ALA A 295 16.56 -24.04 4.67
N ALA A 296 17.70 -23.58 4.14
CA ALA A 296 18.86 -24.42 3.85
C ALA A 296 19.60 -24.90 5.11
N ALA A 297 19.52 -24.15 6.21
CA ALA A 297 20.12 -24.50 7.50
C ALA A 297 19.21 -25.36 8.40
N GLY A 298 17.95 -25.61 7.99
CA GLY A 298 17.06 -26.53 8.69
C GLY A 298 17.62 -27.96 8.65
N PRO A 299 17.34 -28.81 9.66
CA PRO A 299 17.98 -30.11 9.80
C PRO A 299 17.77 -30.96 8.54
N SER A 300 18.85 -31.21 7.82
CA SER A 300 18.96 -32.33 6.90
C SER A 300 18.75 -33.59 7.72
N ALA A 301 17.54 -34.15 7.72
CA ALA A 301 17.32 -35.47 8.28
C ALA A 301 18.26 -36.43 7.54
N PRO A 302 19.24 -37.07 8.20
CA PRO A 302 19.87 -38.22 7.61
C PRO A 302 18.78 -39.29 7.61
N VAL A 303 18.34 -39.70 6.41
CA VAL A 303 17.74 -41.02 6.26
C VAL A 303 18.86 -41.99 6.57
N THR A 304 18.99 -42.38 7.82
CA THR A 304 19.78 -43.53 8.22
C THR A 304 19.07 -44.76 7.64
N GLY A 305 19.47 -45.14 6.43
CA GLY A 305 19.33 -46.51 5.98
C GLY A 305 20.22 -47.38 6.86
N ALA A 306 19.68 -47.87 7.96
CA ALA A 306 20.24 -48.97 8.74
C ALA A 306 19.33 -50.18 8.51
N GLY A 307 19.97 -51.28 8.12
CA GLY A 307 19.36 -52.48 7.57
C GLY A 307 18.21 -53.05 8.39
N ALA A 308 17.22 -53.53 7.66
CA ALA A 308 16.30 -54.52 8.17
C ALA A 308 17.07 -55.84 8.24
N ASP A 309 17.46 -56.26 9.45
CA ASP A 309 17.60 -57.65 9.86
C ASP A 309 17.28 -57.71 11.36
N GLY A 310 16.39 -58.63 11.71
CA GLY A 310 15.52 -58.50 12.87
C GLY A 310 16.10 -58.89 14.23
N GLU A 311 15.46 -58.38 15.28
CA GLU A 311 15.15 -59.12 16.50
C GLU A 311 14.11 -58.35 17.32
N TYR A 312 13.12 -59.08 17.84
CA TYR A 312 11.97 -58.55 18.59
C TYR A 312 12.38 -58.31 20.05
N GLY A 313 12.42 -57.06 20.50
CA GLY A 313 12.64 -56.68 21.90
C GLY A 313 11.67 -55.57 22.32
N PRO A 314 11.13 -55.58 23.56
CA PRO A 314 10.08 -54.64 23.96
C PRO A 314 10.65 -53.23 24.10
N GLY A 315 10.14 -52.30 23.30
CA GLY A 315 10.51 -50.88 23.36
C GLY A 315 9.93 -50.15 24.58
N PRO A 316 10.51 -49.00 24.97
CA PRO A 316 10.08 -48.28 26.17
C PRO A 316 8.71 -47.62 25.97
N VAL A 317 7.90 -47.65 27.04
CA VAL A 317 6.60 -46.97 27.12
C VAL A 317 6.82 -45.46 27.09
N VAL A 318 6.49 -44.83 25.97
CA VAL A 318 6.37 -43.37 25.87
C VAL A 318 5.02 -42.96 26.45
N THR A 319 5.04 -42.30 27.60
CA THR A 319 3.85 -41.67 28.19
C THR A 319 3.46 -40.43 27.39
N MET A 320 2.29 -40.46 26.75
CA MET A 320 1.73 -39.31 26.04
C MET A 320 1.23 -38.22 27.03
N PRO A 321 1.44 -36.93 26.76
CA PRO A 321 0.90 -35.85 27.59
C PRO A 321 -0.64 -35.79 27.57
N ALA A 322 -1.22 -35.37 28.69
CA ALA A 322 -2.66 -35.47 29.02
C ALA A 322 -3.65 -34.70 28.11
N TRP A 323 -3.20 -33.97 27.08
CA TRP A 323 -4.07 -33.19 26.19
C TRP A 323 -4.45 -33.90 24.88
N GLN A 324 -3.99 -35.14 24.66
CA GLN A 324 -4.36 -35.98 23.50
C GLN A 324 -5.48 -37.00 23.78
N ARG A 325 -6.13 -36.97 24.95
CA ARG A 325 -7.34 -37.79 25.18
C ARG A 325 -8.55 -37.12 24.54
N ALA A 326 -8.80 -37.44 23.26
CA ALA A 326 -10.08 -37.16 22.62
C ALA A 326 -11.16 -38.06 23.25
N THR A 327 -12.22 -37.43 23.75
CA THR A 327 -13.43 -38.08 24.26
C THR A 327 -14.15 -38.82 23.14
N GLU A 328 -14.35 -40.13 23.31
CA GLU A 328 -15.20 -40.96 22.45
C GLU A 328 -16.67 -40.50 22.58
N HIS A 329 -17.19 -39.86 21.55
CA HIS A 329 -18.63 -39.76 21.32
C HIS A 329 -18.93 -40.42 19.97
N GLY A 330 -19.75 -41.47 20.01
CA GLY A 330 -20.14 -42.28 18.86
C GLY A 330 -20.91 -41.50 17.79
N PRO A 331 -21.12 -42.09 16.60
CA PRO A 331 -21.71 -41.40 15.46
C PRO A 331 -23.18 -41.06 15.72
N VAL A 332 -23.52 -39.79 15.54
CA VAL A 332 -24.91 -39.29 15.58
C VAL A 332 -25.55 -39.53 14.21
N ASP A 333 -26.67 -40.25 14.25
CA ASP A 333 -27.56 -40.59 13.13
C ASP A 333 -28.34 -39.34 12.66
N TRP A 334 -28.27 -39.02 11.37
CA TRP A 334 -28.80 -37.76 10.79
C TRP A 334 -30.17 -37.87 10.13
N ASP A 335 -30.83 -39.03 10.15
CA ASP A 335 -32.08 -39.23 9.41
C ASP A 335 -33.33 -39.28 10.30
N ARG A 336 -33.73 -38.16 10.92
CA ARG A 336 -35.15 -37.88 11.29
C ARG A 336 -35.46 -36.39 11.34
N THR A 337 -36.07 -35.86 10.29
CA THR A 337 -36.89 -34.63 10.34
C THR A 337 -38.34 -34.99 10.05
N PRO A 338 -39.31 -34.61 10.91
CA PRO A 338 -40.71 -34.48 10.52
C PRO A 338 -41.09 -33.00 10.32
N PRO A 339 -41.95 -32.64 9.34
CA PRO A 339 -42.48 -31.28 9.18
C PRO A 339 -43.88 -31.17 9.84
N PRO A 340 -44.66 -30.07 9.66
CA PRO A 340 -44.46 -28.69 10.15
C PRO A 340 -45.74 -28.12 10.82
N HIS A 341 -45.67 -27.30 11.89
CA HIS A 341 -46.80 -26.46 12.36
C HIS A 341 -46.25 -25.17 12.99
N ALA A 342 -46.50 -23.99 12.41
CA ALA A 342 -47.61 -23.08 12.74
C ALA A 342 -47.53 -22.56 14.18
N HIS A 343 -47.06 -21.31 14.34
CA HIS A 343 -47.76 -20.19 14.98
C HIS A 343 -47.05 -18.88 14.66
#